data_AF-A0AAV2MYG8-F1
#
_entry.id   AF-A0AAV2MYG8-F1
#
_cell.length_a   1.000
_cell.length_b   1.000
_cell.length_c   1.000
_cell.angle_alpha   90.00
_cell.angle_beta   90.00
_cell.angle_gamma   90.00
#
_symmetry.space_group_name_H-M   'P 1'
#
loop_
_entity.id
_entity.type
_entity.pdbx_description
1 polymer ?
#
loop_
_entity_poly.entity_id
_entity_poly.type
_entity_poly.pdbx_seq_one_letter_code
_entity_poly.pdbx_strand_id
1 'polypeptide(L)'
;MASVVLHGNLSIDIFDPATTKWKRWLQRFLAAIKIFKVPVDQQVLYLLHYVGSSAFDVICNKMAPADPYAVPFEELVAILAEFYAPEPLEIAENFRFYQRKQKDGESVKDFSQHCTN
;
A
#
# COMPACT_ATOMS: atom_id res chain seq x y z
N MET A 1 18.70 -20.47 3.06
CA MET A 1 17.39 -20.90 3.62
C MET A 1 16.96 -19.88 4.66
N ALA A 2 16.18 -18.86 4.29
CA ALA A 2 15.76 -17.82 5.23
C ALA A 2 14.29 -18.03 5.62
N SER A 3 14.05 -18.91 6.59
CA SER A 3 12.78 -18.98 7.30
C SER A 3 12.67 -17.74 8.18
N VAL A 4 11.90 -16.75 7.73
CA VAL A 4 11.34 -15.76 8.65
C VAL A 4 9.91 -16.19 8.87
N VAL A 5 9.72 -16.93 9.95
CA VAL A 5 8.39 -17.23 10.49
C VAL A 5 8.19 -16.24 11.64
N LEU A 6 7.57 -15.10 11.34
CA LEU A 6 7.06 -14.22 12.38
C LEU A 6 5.67 -14.72 12.76
N HIS A 7 5.59 -15.58 13.78
CA HIS A 7 4.34 -15.87 14.49
C HIS A 7 3.90 -14.67 15.37
N GLY A 8 4.10 -13.44 14.87
CA GLY A 8 3.63 -12.23 15.50
C GLY A 8 2.32 -11.83 14.85
N ASN A 9 1.28 -11.61 15.66
CA ASN A 9 0.04 -11.02 15.17
C ASN A 9 0.39 -9.72 14.43
N LEU A 10 -0.07 -9.56 13.18
CA LEU A 10 0.13 -8.34 12.41
C LEU A 10 -0.60 -7.20 13.14
N SER A 11 0.10 -6.47 14.01
CA SER A 11 -0.51 -5.42 14.82
C SER A 11 -0.49 -4.11 14.04
N ILE A 12 -1.50 -3.93 13.18
CA ILE A 12 -1.78 -2.68 12.47
C ILE A 12 -3.14 -2.19 12.94
N ASP A 13 -3.26 -0.88 13.17
CA ASP A 13 -4.56 -0.28 13.46
C ASP A 13 -5.47 -0.40 12.25
N ILE A 14 -6.75 -0.71 12.46
CA ILE A 14 -7.75 -0.70 11.39
C ILE A 14 -7.82 0.73 10.81
N PHE A 15 -7.94 0.85 9.49
CA PHE A 15 -8.13 2.13 8.85
C PHE A 15 -9.47 2.73 9.30
N ASP A 16 -9.37 3.94 9.83
CA ASP A 16 -10.53 4.76 10.10
C ASP A 16 -10.30 6.16 9.52
N PRO A 17 -11.11 6.59 8.53
CA PRO A 17 -10.95 7.89 7.88
C PRO A 17 -11.20 9.06 8.83
N ALA A 18 -11.90 8.86 9.97
CA ALA A 18 -12.12 9.89 10.97
C ALA A 18 -10.85 10.18 11.80
N THR A 19 -9.97 9.20 11.97
CA THR A 19 -8.79 9.30 12.85
C THR A 19 -7.48 9.44 12.07
N THR A 20 -7.36 8.80 10.90
CA THR A 20 -6.08 8.72 10.18
C THR A 20 -6.25 9.04 8.69
N LYS A 21 -5.27 9.75 8.12
CA LYS A 21 -5.22 10.00 6.67
C LYS A 21 -4.82 8.74 5.91
N TRP A 22 -5.54 8.43 4.82
CA TRP A 22 -5.32 7.26 3.97
C TRP A 22 -3.85 7.04 3.60
N LYS A 23 -3.18 8.07 3.05
CA LYS A 23 -1.75 7.97 2.65
C LYS A 23 -0.84 7.53 3.81
N ARG A 24 -1.07 8.04 5.04
CA ARG A 24 -0.26 7.68 6.23
C ARG A 24 -0.55 6.26 6.71
N TRP A 25 -1.83 5.88 6.72
CA TRP A 25 -2.23 4.54 7.10
C TRP A 25 -1.67 3.49 6.12
N LEU A 26 -1.82 3.73 4.82
CA LEU A 26 -1.31 2.85 3.76
C LEU A 26 0.21 2.67 3.85
N GLN A 27 0.97 3.72 4.15
CA GLN A 27 2.42 3.62 4.37
C GLN A 27 2.77 2.66 5.53
N ARG A 28 2.06 2.77 6.67
CA ARG A 28 2.25 1.86 7.81
C ARG A 28 1.86 0.42 7.44
N PHE A 29 0.77 0.25 6.70
CA PHE A 29 0.30 -1.04 6.23
C PHE A 29 1.31 -1.73 5.29
N LEU A 30 1.85 -1.01 4.30
CA LEU A 30 2.88 -1.52 3.40
C LEU A 30 4.19 -1.83 4.13
N ALA A 31 4.58 -1.01 5.11
CA ALA A 31 5.74 -1.29 5.95
C ALA A 31 5.56 -2.61 6.73
N ALA A 32 4.37 -2.84 7.29
CA ALA A 32 4.05 -4.06 8.00
C ALA A 32 4.04 -5.29 7.06
N ILE A 33 3.42 -5.22 5.88
CA ILE A 33 3.52 -6.29 4.85
C ILE A 33 4.98 -6.69 4.60
N LYS A 34 5.88 -5.70 4.48
CA LYS A 34 7.31 -5.94 4.26
C LYS A 34 8.01 -6.57 5.47
N ILE A 35 7.72 -6.10 6.68
CA ILE A 35 8.29 -6.63 7.93
C ILE A 35 7.88 -8.09 8.13
N PHE A 36 6.58 -8.36 7.97
CA PHE A 36 5.99 -9.69 8.18
C PHE A 36 6.15 -10.62 6.96
N LYS A 37 6.74 -10.13 5.86
CA LYS A 37 6.96 -10.86 4.61
C LYS A 37 5.69 -11.54 4.08
N VAL A 38 4.58 -10.79 4.08
CA VAL A 38 3.27 -11.29 3.64
C VAL A 38 3.34 -11.68 2.15
N PRO A 39 2.98 -12.92 1.80
CA PRO A 39 2.92 -13.38 0.41
C PRO A 39 1.98 -12.51 -0.45
N VAL A 40 2.31 -12.31 -1.73
CA VAL A 40 1.56 -11.42 -2.64
C VAL A 40 0.09 -11.84 -2.77
N ASP A 41 -0.16 -13.14 -2.84
CA ASP A 41 -1.49 -13.76 -2.89
C ASP A 41 -2.35 -13.48 -1.64
N GLN A 42 -1.73 -13.09 -0.52
CA GLN A 42 -2.43 -12.77 0.73
C GLN A 42 -2.61 -11.27 0.95
N GLN A 43 -1.91 -10.41 0.20
CA GLN A 43 -1.92 -8.96 0.46
C GLN A 43 -3.32 -8.34 0.31
N VAL A 44 -4.12 -8.82 -0.64
CA VAL A 44 -5.52 -8.42 -0.82
C VAL A 44 -6.37 -8.79 0.40
N LEU A 45 -6.22 -10.02 0.90
CA LEU A 45 -6.92 -10.49 2.10
C LEU A 45 -6.59 -9.61 3.31
N TYR A 46 -5.30 -9.31 3.50
CA TYR A 46 -4.84 -8.41 4.56
C TYR A 46 -5.37 -6.98 4.37
N LEU A 47 -5.36 -6.44 3.16
CA LEU A 47 -5.88 -5.10 2.90
C LEU A 47 -7.34 -5.00 3.32
N LEU A 48 -8.18 -5.91 2.83
CA LEU A 48 -9.61 -5.90 3.09
C LEU A 48 -9.94 -6.16 4.56
N HIS A 49 -9.10 -6.92 5.28
CA HIS A 49 -9.27 -7.12 6.72
C HIS A 49 -8.99 -5.84 7.54
N TYR A 50 -7.95 -5.08 7.18
CA TYR A 50 -7.52 -3.92 7.95
C TYR A 50 -8.06 -2.57 7.44
N VAL A 51 -8.72 -2.51 6.28
CA VAL A 51 -9.27 -1.26 5.73
C VAL A 51 -10.51 -0.74 6.50
N GLY A 52 -11.09 -1.56 7.39
CA GLY A 52 -12.28 -1.18 8.16
C GLY A 52 -13.57 -1.19 7.33
N SER A 53 -14.71 -1.18 8.01
CA SER A 53 -16.02 -1.36 7.37
C SER A 53 -16.36 -0.27 6.35
N SER A 54 -16.14 1.00 6.70
CA SER A 54 -16.52 2.12 5.83
C SER A 54 -15.79 2.11 4.48
N ALA A 55 -14.49 1.82 4.49
CA ALA A 55 -13.70 1.74 3.26
C ALA A 55 -13.96 0.44 2.49
N PHE A 56 -14.26 -0.66 3.19
CA PHE A 56 -14.68 -1.90 2.56
C PHE A 56 -16.00 -1.71 1.79
N ASP A 57 -16.96 -0.99 2.36
CA ASP A 57 -18.22 -0.65 1.68
C ASP A 57 -17.98 0.20 0.42
N VAL A 58 -17.03 1.14 0.45
CA VAL A 58 -16.64 1.93 -0.74
C VAL A 58 -16.12 1.03 -1.86
N ILE A 59 -15.27 0.05 -1.54
CA ILE A 59 -14.79 -0.92 -2.52
C ILE A 59 -15.97 -1.71 -3.09
N CYS A 60 -16.78 -2.33 -2.24
CA CYS A 60 -17.93 -3.14 -2.68
C CYS A 60 -18.87 -2.36 -3.59
N ASN A 61 -19.16 -1.10 -3.25
CA ASN A 61 -20.01 -0.24 -4.07
C ASN A 61 -19.38 0.12 -5.42
N LYS A 62 -18.06 0.37 -5.48
CA LYS A 62 -17.38 0.69 -6.75
C LYS A 62 -17.20 -0.54 -7.64
N MET A 63 -17.04 -1.73 -7.05
CA MET A 63 -16.69 -2.94 -7.81
C MET A 63 -17.88 -3.81 -8.18
N ALA A 64 -19.06 -3.58 -7.60
CA ALA A 64 -20.27 -4.34 -7.93
C ALA A 64 -20.52 -4.38 -9.46
N PRO A 65 -20.79 -5.56 -10.05
CA PRO A 65 -21.05 -6.86 -9.42
C PRO A 65 -19.82 -7.78 -9.22
N ALA A 66 -18.60 -7.28 -9.42
CA ALA A 66 -17.37 -8.06 -9.30
C ALA A 66 -16.97 -8.32 -7.83
N ASP A 67 -16.21 -9.41 -7.61
CA ASP A 67 -15.70 -9.79 -6.30
C ASP A 67 -14.46 -8.94 -5.93
N PRO A 68 -14.48 -8.16 -4.83
CA PRO A 68 -13.34 -7.35 -4.40
C PRO A 68 -12.10 -8.18 -4.05
N TYR A 69 -12.24 -9.47 -3.74
CA TYR A 69 -11.11 -10.36 -3.45
C TYR A 69 -10.38 -10.83 -4.72
N ALA A 70 -11.03 -10.76 -5.88
CA ALA A 70 -10.45 -11.15 -7.17
C ALA A 70 -9.67 -10.02 -7.85
N VAL A 71 -9.62 -8.84 -7.22
CA VAL A 71 -9.08 -7.61 -7.80
C VAL A 71 -7.62 -7.41 -7.38
N PRO A 72 -6.75 -6.94 -8.28
CA PRO A 72 -5.36 -6.64 -7.95
C PRO A 72 -5.23 -5.64 -6.79
N PHE A 73 -4.22 -5.86 -5.95
CA PHE A 73 -3.94 -5.00 -4.79
C PHE A 73 -3.78 -3.53 -5.19
N GLU A 74 -3.08 -3.23 -6.28
CA GLU A 74 -2.85 -1.85 -6.72
C GLU A 74 -4.15 -1.14 -7.11
N GLU A 75 -5.10 -1.86 -7.70
CA GLU A 75 -6.39 -1.33 -8.12
C GLU A 75 -7.27 -0.98 -6.91
N LEU A 76 -7.30 -1.84 -5.89
CA LEU A 76 -8.00 -1.57 -4.63
C LEU A 76 -7.44 -0.33 -3.93
N VAL A 77 -6.10 -0.21 -3.89
CA VAL A 77 -5.43 0.97 -3.31
C VAL A 77 -5.76 2.24 -4.09
N ALA A 78 -5.83 2.19 -5.41
CA ALA A 78 -6.19 3.32 -6.25
C ALA A 78 -7.63 3.78 -6.02
N ILE A 79 -8.59 2.84 -5.97
CA ILE A 79 -10.00 3.12 -5.66
C ILE A 79 -10.15 3.84 -4.31
N LEU A 80 -9.47 3.34 -3.28
CA LEU A 80 -9.50 3.94 -1.95
C LEU A 80 -8.77 5.29 -1.90
N ALA A 81 -7.68 5.44 -2.66
CA ALA A 81 -6.96 6.70 -2.76
C ALA A 81 -7.81 7.79 -3.42
N GLU A 82 -8.56 7.47 -4.48
CA GLU A 82 -9.47 8.40 -5.15
C GLU A 82 -10.54 8.95 -4.18
N PHE A 83 -11.03 8.10 -3.27
CA PHE A 83 -12.07 8.47 -2.32
C PHE A 83 -11.54 9.21 -1.08
N TYR A 84 -10.48 8.68 -0.44
CA TYR A 84 -9.99 9.19 0.85
C TYR A 84 -8.79 10.12 0.76
N ALA A 85 -8.13 10.17 -0.40
CA ALA A 85 -7.01 11.07 -0.67
C ALA A 85 -7.04 11.55 -2.12
N PRO A 86 -8.16 12.15 -2.59
CA PRO A 86 -8.25 12.69 -3.94
C PRO A 86 -7.07 13.62 -4.14
N GLU A 87 -6.23 13.31 -5.12
CA GLU A 87 -5.00 14.04 -5.34
C GLU A 87 -5.36 15.47 -5.80
N PRO A 88 -4.89 16.53 -5.13
CA PRO A 88 -4.71 17.79 -5.83
C PRO A 88 -3.74 17.48 -6.98
N LEU A 89 -4.06 17.90 -8.22
CA LEU A 89 -3.48 17.51 -9.52
C LEU A 89 -1.93 17.65 -9.70
N GLU A 90 -1.10 17.57 -8.66
CA GLU A 90 0.35 17.77 -8.68
C GLU A 90 1.19 16.51 -8.37
N ILE A 91 0.62 15.37 -7.95
CA ILE A 91 1.39 14.24 -7.34
C ILE A 91 1.40 12.95 -8.19
N ALA A 92 1.39 13.07 -9.52
CA ALA A 92 1.77 11.95 -10.41
C ALA A 92 3.25 11.50 -10.22
N GLU A 93 4.07 12.28 -9.50
CA GLU A 93 5.51 12.01 -9.36
C GLU A 93 5.87 11.01 -8.25
N ASN A 94 5.11 10.92 -7.16
CA ASN A 94 5.46 10.02 -6.05
C ASN A 94 5.16 8.55 -6.33
N PHE A 95 4.23 8.25 -7.24
CA PHE A 95 3.96 6.88 -7.69
C PHE A 95 5.15 6.28 -8.44
N ARG A 96 5.94 7.11 -9.14
CA ARG A 96 7.18 6.71 -9.81
C ARG A 96 8.33 6.42 -8.84
N PHE A 97 8.32 7.03 -7.65
CA PHE A 97 9.43 6.92 -6.71
C PHE A 97 9.45 5.58 -5.96
N TYR A 98 8.28 4.97 -5.69
CA TYR A 98 8.21 3.65 -5.07
C TYR A 98 8.34 2.46 -6.05
N GLN A 99 8.39 2.72 -7.38
CA GLN A 99 8.59 1.71 -8.41
C GLN A 99 10.01 1.64 -8.99
N ARG A 100 11.01 2.37 -8.46
CA ARG A 100 12.41 2.09 -8.80
C ARG A 100 12.91 0.85 -8.05
N LYS A 101 12.82 -0.30 -8.72
CA LYS A 101 13.78 -1.39 -8.49
C LYS A 101 15.17 -0.87 -8.85
N GLN A 102 16.11 -0.94 -7.92
CA GLN A 102 17.53 -0.76 -8.20
C GLN A 102 17.89 -1.71 -9.36
N LYS A 103 18.31 -1.15 -10.50
CA LYS A 103 18.88 -1.94 -11.58
C LYS A 103 20.28 -2.35 -11.16
N ASP A 104 20.67 -3.58 -11.47
CA ASP A 104 22.05 -4.04 -11.31
C ASP A 104 22.99 -3.11 -12.05
N GLY A 105 23.91 -2.48 -11.31
CA GLY A 105 25.02 -1.69 -11.87
C GLY A 105 25.15 -0.22 -11.43
N GLU A 106 24.26 0.35 -10.61
CA GLU A 106 24.47 1.72 -10.11
C GLU A 106 25.47 1.76 -8.94
N SER A 107 26.60 2.43 -9.18
CA SER A 107 27.62 2.73 -8.18
C SER A 107 27.09 3.74 -7.15
N VAL A 108 27.42 3.49 -5.87
CA VAL A 108 27.06 4.33 -4.70
C VAL A 108 27.43 5.81 -4.87
N LYS A 109 28.34 6.13 -5.79
CA LYS A 109 28.86 7.48 -5.99
C LYS A 109 27.91 8.42 -6.74
N ASP A 110 27.01 7.91 -7.58
CA ASP A 110 26.11 8.76 -8.39
C ASP A 110 24.80 9.09 -7.65
N PHE A 111 24.42 8.29 -6.64
CA PHE A 111 23.22 8.54 -5.84
C PHE A 111 23.34 9.76 -4.92
N SER A 112 24.55 10.11 -4.47
CA SER A 112 24.75 11.20 -3.50
C SER A 112 24.82 12.60 -4.12
N GLN A 113 24.87 12.75 -5.44
CA GLN A 113 24.95 14.08 -6.08
C GLN A 113 23.58 14.68 -6.48
N HIS A 114 22.49 13.92 -6.45
CA HIS A 114 21.17 14.42 -6.85
C HIS A 114 20.30 14.93 -5.69
N CYS A 115 20.75 14.80 -4.43
CA CYS A 115 20.02 15.26 -3.25
C CYS A 115 20.47 16.62 -2.70
N THR A 116 21.25 17.39 -3.47
CA THR A 116 21.64 18.74 -3.07
C THR A 116 21.55 19.69 -4.25
N ASN A 117 20.36 20.24 -4.48
CA ASN A 117 20.11 21.64 -4.82
C ASN A 117 18.61 21.93 -4.78
#